data_AF-A0A1S6H9I2-F1
#
_entry.id   AF-A0A1S6H9I2-F1
#
_cell.length_a   1.000
_cell.length_b   1.000
_cell.length_c   1.000
_cell.angle_alpha   90.00
_cell.angle_beta   90.00
_cell.angle_gamma   90.00
#
_symmetry.space_group_name_H-M   'P 1'
#
loop_
_entity.id
_entity.type
_entity.pdbx_description
1 polymer ?
#
loop_
_entity_poly.entity_id
_entity_poly.type
_entity_poly.pdbx_seq_one_letter_code
_entity_poly.pdbx_strand_id
1 'polypeptide(L)' 'MKLQKQLSRKVGNTEYAKWVIVIPLEIIKELEWKEGQDLETEVKDKKLTIKKN' A
#
# COMPACT_ATOMS: atom_id res chain seq x y z
N MET A 1 11.34 3.08 3.20
CA MET A 1 9.96 3.24 2.67
C MET A 1 10.02 4.07 1.38
N LYS A 2 9.40 3.62 0.28
CA LYS A 2 9.29 4.38 -0.97
C LYS A 2 7.93 4.08 -1.61
N LEU A 3 7.25 5.11 -2.10
CA LEU A 3 6.08 4.95 -2.95
C LEU A 3 6.53 4.61 -4.37
N GLN A 4 6.07 3.48 -4.90
CA GLN A 4 6.42 2.97 -6.21
C GLN A 4 5.18 2.88 -7.09
N LYS A 5 5.32 3.25 -8.36
CA LYS A 5 4.32 3.00 -9.39
C LYS A 5 4.69 1.69 -10.09
N GLN A 6 3.80 0.71 -10.03
CA GLN A 6 3.94 -0.55 -10.75
C GLN A 6 2.90 -0.62 -11.86
N LEU A 7 3.35 -0.81 -13.10
CA LEU A 7 2.45 -1.03 -14.22
C LEU A 7 1.76 -2.39 -14.03
N SER A 8 0.43 -2.40 -13.95
CA SER A 8 -0.36 -3.61 -13.81
C SER A 8 -0.68 -4.23 -15.16
N ARG A 9 -1.14 -3.42 -16.12
CA ARG A 9 -1.42 -3.85 -17.49
C ARG A 9 -1.49 -2.65 -18.44
N LYS A 10 -1.29 -2.90 -19.72
CA LYS A 10 -1.54 -1.95 -20.80
C LYS A 10 -2.64 -2.49 -21.70
N VAL A 11 -3.68 -1.68 -21.94
CA VAL A 11 -4.78 -2.03 -22.86
C VAL A 11 -4.82 -0.95 -23.93
N GLY A 12 -4.39 -1.29 -25.14
CA GLY A 12 -4.15 -0.31 -26.21
C GLY A 12 -3.12 0.74 -25.79
N ASN A 13 -3.53 2.01 -25.75
CA ASN A 13 -2.71 3.13 -25.29
C ASN A 13 -2.89 3.48 -23.80
N THR A 14 -3.78 2.79 -23.07
CA THR A 14 -4.03 3.09 -21.66
C THR A 14 -3.21 2.21 -20.74
N GLU A 15 -2.42 2.85 -19.89
CA GLU A 15 -1.61 2.20 -18.86
C GLU A 15 -2.33 2.20 -17.51
N TYR A 16 -2.58 1.01 -16.97
CA TYR A 16 -3.13 0.82 -15.65
C TYR A 16 -1.98 0.56 -14.69
N ALA A 17 -1.82 1.43 -13.70
CA ALA A 17 -0.78 1.30 -12.69
C ALA A 17 -1.39 1.22 -11.29
N LYS A 18 -0.74 0.44 -10.44
CA LYS A 18 -0.99 0.42 -9.01
C LYS A 18 0.14 1.14 -8.28
N TRP A 19 -0.18 1.75 -7.17
CA TRP A 19 0.79 2.36 -6.27
C TRP A 19 1.08 1.38 -5.12
N VAL A 20 2.36 1.15 -4.85
CA VAL A 20 2.83 0.19 -3.84
C VAL A 20 3.80 0.89 -2.91
N ILE A 21 3.61 0.71 -1.61
CA ILE A 21 4.59 1.07 -0.59
C ILE A 21 5.19 -0.21 -0.06
N VAL A 22 6.53 -0.31 -0.09
CA VAL A 22 7.23 -1.45 0.51
C VAL A 22 7.45 -1.16 1.99
N ILE A 23 6.80 -1.94 2.84
CA ILE A 23 6.96 -1.92 4.29
C ILE A 23 8.05 -2.92 4.68
N PRO A 24 9.13 -2.50 5.35
CA PRO A 24 10.15 -3.39 5.87
C PRO A 24 9.59 -4.46 6.83
N LEU A 25 10.24 -5.61 6.87
CA LEU A 25 9.78 -6.77 7.64
C LEU A 25 9.67 -6.47 9.14
N GLU A 26 10.59 -5.67 9.68
CA GLU A 26 10.61 -5.25 11.07
C GLU A 26 9.35 -4.47 11.46
N ILE A 27 8.85 -3.60 10.59
CA ILE A 27 7.62 -2.83 10.82
C ILE A 27 6.39 -3.74 10.74
N ILE A 28 6.35 -4.68 9.78
CA ILE A 28 5.26 -5.66 9.68
C ILE A 28 5.15 -6.51 10.97
N LYS A 29 6.29 -6.90 11.55
CA LYS A 29 6.34 -7.65 12.80
C LYS A 29 5.84 -6.82 13.98
N GLU A 30 6.27 -5.56 14.08
CA GLU A 30 5.84 -4.64 15.15
C GLU A 30 4.33 -4.34 15.07
N LEU A 31 3.79 -4.20 13.86
CA LEU A 31 2.37 -3.99 13.63
C LEU A 31 1.53 -5.27 13.79
N GLU A 32 2.16 -6.43 13.95
CA GLU A 32 1.53 -7.76 13.98
C GLU A 32 0.61 -8.02 12.77
N TRP A 33 1.01 -7.47 11.63
CA TRP A 33 0.26 -7.57 10.40
C TRP A 33 0.47 -8.92 9.71
N LYS A 34 -0.60 -9.45 9.11
CA LYS A 34 -0.61 -10.71 8.38
C LYS A 34 -0.92 -10.49 6.91
N GLU A 35 -0.39 -11.37 6.07
CA GLU A 35 -0.74 -11.40 4.65
C GLU A 35 -2.25 -11.60 4.48
N GLY A 36 -2.86 -10.85 3.55
CA GLY A 36 -4.28 -10.97 3.21
C GLY A 36 -5.27 -10.44 4.23
N GLN A 37 -4.82 -9.86 5.35
CA GLN A 37 -5.73 -9.23 6.31
C GLN A 37 -6.33 -7.93 5.75
N ASP A 38 -7.56 -7.63 6.17
CA ASP A 38 -8.16 -6.33 5.94
C ASP A 38 -7.57 -5.25 6.86
N LEU A 39 -7.37 -4.05 6.31
CA LEU A 39 -6.85 -2.90 7.02
C LEU A 39 -7.78 -1.70 6.81
N GLU A 40 -7.94 -0.87 7.84
CA GLU A 40 -8.64 0.40 7.72
C GLU A 40 -7.69 1.52 7.29
N THR A 41 -8.21 2.49 6.54
CA THR A 41 -7.44 3.66 6.09
C THR A 41 -8.17 4.97 6.38
N GLU A 42 -7.41 6.00 6.74
CA GLU A 42 -7.90 7.36 6.88
C GLU A 42 -6.92 8.33 6.21
N VAL A 43 -7.45 9.32 5.48
CA VAL A 43 -6.66 10.44 4.95
C VAL A 43 -7.05 11.72 5.66
N LYS A 44 -6.12 12.30 6.41
CA LYS A 44 -6.31 13.56 7.14
C LYS A 44 -5.03 14.38 7.10
N ASP A 45 -5.12 15.69 6.86
CA ASP A 45 -3.98 16.60 6.85
C ASP A 45 -2.81 16.15 5.94
N LYS A 46 -3.16 15.60 4.77
CA LYS A 46 -2.21 15.00 3.81
C LYS A 46 -1.40 13.81 4.37
N LYS A 47 -1.88 13.19 5.44
CA LYS A 47 -1.34 11.95 6.02
C LYS A 47 -2.29 10.81 5.72
N LEU A 48 -1.73 9.69 5.29
CA LEU A 48 -2.43 8.41 5.19
C LEU A 48 -2.09 7.61 6.46
N THR A 49 -3.11 7.33 7.26
CA THR A 49 -2.99 6.42 8.41
C THR A 49 -3.60 5.08 8.01
N ILE A 50 -2.86 4.00 8.23
CA ILE A 50 -3.31 2.63 8.00
C ILE A 50 -3.24 1.91 9.34
N LYS A 51 -4.33 1.26 9.74
CA LYS A 51 -4.43 0.57 11.03
C LYS A 51 -5.15 -0.77 10.86
N LYS A 52 -4.95 -1.66 11.83
CA LYS A 52 -5.67 -2.92 11.90
C LYS A 52 -7.17 -2.64 12.06
N ASN A 53 -7.99 -3.39 11.31
CA ASN A 53 -9.44 -3.44 11.51
C ASN A 53 -9.77 -4.11 12.86
#